data_AF-A0A661CQZ9-F1
#
_entry.id   AF-A0A661CQZ9-F1
#
_cell.length_a   1.000
_cell.length_b   1.000
_cell.length_c   1.000
_cell.angle_alpha   90.00
_cell.angle_beta   90.00
_cell.angle_gamma   90.00
#
_symmetry.space_group_name_H-M   'P 1'
#
loop_
_entity.id
_entity.type
_entity.pdbx_description
1 polymer ?
#
loop_
_entity_poly.entity_id
_entity_poly.type
_entity_poly.pdbx_seq_one_letter_code
_entity_poly.pdbx_strand_id
1 'polypeptide(L)'
;QHYDVFINAVEIGEGEEPIVTYDMLNAMKPDGWIIDAAADAGRAIQGTRYTSIKSPIYQDEQGHTFYVVNNSPSLLYRESSEIVSEGYAKHFWSKPMSYWYSDDCVIR
;
A
#
# COMPACT_ATOMS: atom_id res chain seq x y z
N GLN A 1 14.44 -9.04 17.92
CA GLN A 1 13.15 -9.44 18.54
C GLN A 1 12.44 -10.34 17.54
N HIS A 2 11.83 -11.44 17.97
CA HIS A 2 11.07 -12.31 17.07
C HIS A 2 9.62 -11.84 17.06
N TYR A 3 9.23 -11.11 16.03
CA TYR A 3 7.83 -10.80 15.77
C TYR A 3 7.19 -11.93 14.96
N ASP A 4 5.98 -12.32 15.31
CA ASP A 4 5.21 -13.26 14.50
C ASP A 4 4.61 -12.59 13.26
N VAL A 5 4.34 -11.29 13.34
CA VAL A 5 3.80 -10.47 12.25
C VAL A 5 4.53 -9.13 12.24
N PHE A 6 5.07 -8.76 11.08
CA PHE A 6 5.59 -7.44 10.76
C PHE A 6 4.69 -6.78 9.73
N ILE A 7 4.34 -5.50 9.94
CA ILE A 7 3.48 -4.74 9.03
C ILE A 7 4.19 -3.43 8.67
N ASN A 8 4.53 -3.27 7.38
CA ASN A 8 4.95 -1.99 6.83
C ASN A 8 3.70 -1.16 6.44
N ALA A 9 3.66 0.08 6.90
CA ALA A 9 2.65 1.08 6.53
C ALA A 9 3.29 2.39 6.05
N VAL A 10 4.58 2.37 5.72
CA VAL A 10 5.36 3.51 5.26
C VAL A 10 5.75 3.29 3.80
N GLU A 11 5.50 4.29 2.97
CA GLU A 11 6.04 4.34 1.61
C GLU A 11 7.41 5.03 1.66
N ILE A 12 8.39 4.44 0.96
CA ILE A 12 9.75 4.96 0.91
C ILE A 12 9.99 5.70 -0.41
N GLY A 13 10.69 6.84 -0.33
CA GLY A 13 10.99 7.67 -1.49
C GLY A 13 11.91 6.98 -2.49
N GLU A 14 11.87 7.41 -3.74
CA GLU A 14 12.83 6.93 -4.74
C GLU A 14 14.25 7.32 -4.35
N GLY A 15 15.15 6.34 -4.29
CA GLY A 15 16.56 6.53 -3.91
C GLY A 15 16.84 6.52 -2.40
N GLU A 16 15.83 6.32 -1.57
CA GLU A 16 16.00 6.12 -0.12
C GLU A 16 16.36 4.66 0.22
N GLU A 17 16.99 4.47 1.38
CA GLU A 17 17.35 3.14 1.87
C GLU A 17 16.09 2.36 2.32
N PRO A 18 16.07 1.03 2.11
CA PRO A 18 14.96 0.18 2.54
C PRO A 18 14.84 0.15 4.07
N ILE A 19 13.61 0.11 4.57
CA ILE A 19 13.33 -0.08 6.01
C ILE A 19 13.79 -1.47 6.45
N VAL A 20 13.56 -2.47 5.62
CA VAL A 20 13.94 -3.87 5.88
C VAL A 20 14.87 -4.35 4.78
N THR A 21 16.14 -4.55 5.16
CA THR A 21 17.15 -5.15 4.28
C THR A 21 17.02 -6.68 4.25
N TYR A 22 17.69 -7.34 3.31
CA TYR A 22 17.80 -8.81 3.29
C TYR A 22 18.36 -9.39 4.59
N ASP A 23 19.38 -8.76 5.19
CA ASP A 23 19.97 -9.24 6.44
C ASP A 23 18.97 -9.15 7.60
N MET A 24 18.19 -8.07 7.65
CA MET A 24 17.13 -7.92 8.63
C MET A 24 16.03 -8.95 8.42
N LEU A 25 15.63 -9.18 7.17
CA LEU A 25 14.65 -10.19 6.77
C LEU A 25 15.13 -11.60 7.18
N ASN A 26 16.39 -11.93 6.94
CA ASN A 26 17.00 -13.23 7.30
C ASN A 26 17.09 -13.45 8.82
N ALA A 27 17.14 -12.37 9.60
CA ALA A 27 17.11 -12.43 11.06
C ALA A 27 15.69 -12.48 11.64
N MET A 28 14.65 -12.33 10.80
CA MET A 28 13.26 -12.48 11.23
C MET A 28 12.94 -13.94 11.57
N LYS A 29 11.78 -14.11 12.19
CA LYS A 29 11.28 -15.43 12.56
C LYS A 29 10.93 -16.21 11.27
N PRO A 30 11.45 -17.43 11.03
CA PRO A 30 11.25 -18.17 9.78
C PRO A 30 9.80 -18.39 9.36
N ASP A 31 8.87 -18.57 10.29
CA ASP A 31 7.43 -18.72 10.06
C ASP A 31 6.65 -17.39 10.20
N GLY A 32 7.37 -16.27 10.26
CA GLY A 32 6.81 -14.94 10.44
C GLY A 32 6.03 -14.45 9.22
N TRP A 33 5.07 -13.57 9.48
CA TRP A 33 4.30 -12.87 8.45
C TRP A 33 4.89 -11.50 8.18
N ILE A 34 5.08 -11.18 6.90
CA ILE A 34 5.53 -9.88 6.43
C ILE A 34 4.43 -9.30 5.56
N ILE A 35 3.79 -8.25 6.07
CA ILE A 35 2.69 -7.56 5.41
C ILE A 35 3.20 -6.19 4.98
N ASP A 36 3.12 -5.88 3.70
CA ASP A 36 3.41 -4.55 3.18
C ASP A 36 2.10 -3.87 2.75
N ALA A 37 1.53 -3.08 3.65
CA ALA A 37 0.27 -2.38 3.47
C ALA A 37 0.40 -1.08 2.67
N ALA A 38 1.61 -0.49 2.63
CA ALA A 38 1.92 0.59 1.70
C ALA A 38 1.98 0.08 0.23
N ALA A 39 2.06 -1.24 0.05
CA ALA A 39 2.22 -1.91 -1.24
C ALA A 39 3.42 -1.33 -2.00
N ASP A 40 4.56 -1.27 -1.31
CA ASP A 40 5.78 -0.66 -1.82
C ASP A 40 6.83 -1.73 -2.16
N ALA A 41 6.41 -2.65 -3.03
CA ALA A 41 7.15 -3.88 -3.29
C ALA A 41 8.57 -3.62 -3.80
N GLY A 42 9.54 -4.21 -3.12
CA GLY A 42 10.96 -4.15 -3.45
C GLY A 42 11.67 -2.87 -2.99
N ARG A 43 10.95 -1.85 -2.51
CA ARG A 43 11.53 -0.61 -1.98
C ARG A 43 11.59 -0.63 -0.45
N ALA A 44 10.47 -0.50 0.24
CA ALA A 44 10.44 -0.48 1.70
C ALA A 44 10.98 -1.79 2.34
N ILE A 45 10.70 -2.93 1.71
CA ILE A 45 11.19 -4.25 2.11
C ILE A 45 11.89 -4.89 0.90
N GLN A 46 13.19 -5.15 1.02
CA GLN A 46 13.98 -5.71 -0.08
C GLN A 46 13.48 -7.08 -0.52
N GLY A 47 13.52 -7.33 -1.83
CA GLY A 47 13.20 -8.64 -2.41
C GLY A 47 11.71 -8.99 -2.43
N THR A 48 10.84 -8.11 -1.93
CA THR A 48 9.39 -8.31 -2.01
C THR A 48 8.87 -8.10 -3.43
N ARG A 49 7.78 -8.79 -3.76
CA ARG A 49 7.05 -8.64 -5.03
C ARG A 49 5.57 -8.49 -4.75
N TYR A 50 4.87 -7.79 -5.65
CA TYR A 50 3.43 -7.65 -5.55
C TYR A 50 2.71 -9.00 -5.55
N THR A 51 1.68 -9.06 -4.73
CA THR A 51 0.64 -10.10 -4.75
C THR A 51 -0.67 -9.49 -5.26
N SER A 52 -1.67 -10.33 -5.50
CA SER A 52 -2.98 -9.87 -5.97
C SER A 52 -4.08 -10.42 -5.09
N ILE A 53 -5.27 -9.84 -5.13
CA ILE A 53 -6.44 -10.37 -4.40
C ILE A 53 -6.71 -11.85 -4.75
N LYS A 54 -6.41 -12.29 -5.98
CA LYS A 54 -6.59 -13.70 -6.40
C LYS A 54 -5.50 -14.64 -5.89
N SER A 55 -4.30 -14.12 -5.63
CA SER A 55 -3.15 -14.86 -5.11
C SER A 55 -2.43 -13.96 -4.10
N PRO A 56 -2.98 -13.83 -2.88
CA PRO A 56 -2.63 -12.75 -1.95
C PRO A 56 -1.37 -13.02 -1.14
N ILE A 57 -0.89 -14.25 -1.14
CA ILE A 57 0.26 -14.67 -0.35
C ILE A 57 1.27 -15.45 -1.19
N TYR A 58 2.53 -15.39 -0.79
CA TYR A 58 3.56 -16.33 -1.18
C TYR A 58 4.49 -16.60 -0.01
N GLN A 59 5.26 -17.68 -0.09
CA GLN A 59 6.34 -17.96 0.84
C GLN A 59 7.70 -17.85 0.15
N ASP A 60 8.71 -17.43 0.90
CA ASP A 60 10.11 -17.50 0.46
C ASP A 60 10.74 -18.84 0.90
N GLU A 61 12.03 -19.01 0.59
CA GLU A 61 12.79 -20.22 0.93
C GLU A 61 13.07 -20.38 2.43
N GLN A 62 12.92 -19.31 3.21
CA GLN A 62 13.15 -19.30 4.66
C GLN A 62 11.87 -19.62 5.45
N GLY A 63 10.72 -19.67 4.77
CA GLY A 63 9.42 -19.99 5.35
C GLY A 63 8.54 -18.77 5.62
N HIS A 64 9.05 -17.57 5.36
CA HIS A 64 8.35 -16.33 5.64
C HIS A 64 7.11 -16.23 4.76
N THR A 65 6.00 -15.77 5.33
CA THR A 65 4.75 -15.57 4.58
C THR A 65 4.56 -14.10 4.24
N PHE A 66 4.55 -13.77 2.95
CA PHE A 66 4.42 -12.41 2.45
C PHE A 66 2.99 -12.11 2.01
N TYR A 67 2.51 -10.92 2.37
CA TYR A 67 1.29 -10.32 1.84
C TYR A 67 1.60 -8.90 1.37
N VAL A 68 1.56 -8.68 0.05
CA VAL A 68 1.95 -7.41 -0.59
C VAL A 68 0.88 -7.06 -1.63
N VAL A 69 -0.39 -7.06 -1.21
CA VAL A 69 -1.52 -6.84 -2.12
C VAL A 69 -1.65 -5.34 -2.37
N ASN A 70 -1.48 -4.93 -3.62
CA ASN A 70 -1.76 -3.55 -4.00
C ASN A 70 -3.27 -3.28 -4.00
N ASN A 71 -3.64 -2.02 -3.83
CA ASN A 71 -5.04 -1.59 -3.82
C ASN A 71 -5.89 -2.38 -2.78
N SER A 72 -5.31 -2.65 -1.61
CA SER A 72 -5.98 -3.33 -0.49
C SER A 72 -7.28 -2.65 0.00
N PRO A 73 -7.51 -1.32 -0.14
CA PRO A 73 -8.81 -0.72 0.18
C PRO A 73 -9.98 -1.34 -0.59
N SER A 74 -9.73 -1.94 -1.75
CA SER A 74 -10.77 -2.64 -2.53
C SER A 74 -11.39 -3.84 -1.79
N LEU A 75 -10.75 -4.38 -0.76
CA LEU A 75 -11.33 -5.43 0.10
C LEU A 75 -12.52 -4.91 0.92
N LEU A 76 -12.52 -3.62 1.27
CA LEU A 76 -13.57 -2.91 1.99
C LEU A 76 -14.07 -1.75 1.12
N TYR A 77 -14.52 -2.09 -0.10
CA TYR A 77 -14.80 -1.09 -1.14
C TYR A 77 -15.91 -0.12 -0.74
N ARG A 78 -16.89 -0.53 0.09
CA ARG A 78 -18.00 0.35 0.49
C ARG A 78 -17.49 1.47 1.39
N GLU A 79 -16.77 1.10 2.43
CA GLU A 79 -16.19 1.99 3.43
C GLU A 79 -15.08 2.85 2.82
N SER A 80 -14.23 2.24 2.00
CA SER A 80 -13.16 2.97 1.30
C SER A 80 -13.74 4.01 0.33
N SER A 81 -14.80 3.66 -0.40
CA SER A 81 -15.46 4.60 -1.31
C SER A 81 -16.14 5.74 -0.56
N GLU A 82 -16.72 5.48 0.61
CA GLU A 82 -17.31 6.51 1.48
C GLU A 82 -16.24 7.51 1.94
N ILE A 83 -15.12 7.03 2.49
CA ILE A 83 -14.02 7.87 2.99
C ILE A 83 -13.39 8.69 1.87
N VAL A 84 -13.14 8.07 0.71
CA VAL A 84 -12.61 8.77 -0.47
C VAL A 84 -13.60 9.84 -0.94
N SER A 85 -14.89 9.53 -0.99
CA SER A 85 -15.93 10.48 -1.39
C SER A 85 -16.02 11.65 -0.43
N GLU A 86 -15.93 11.43 0.88
CA GLU A 86 -15.94 12.50 1.88
C GLU A 86 -14.73 13.45 1.72
N GLY A 87 -13.53 12.89 1.53
CA GLY A 87 -12.33 13.66 1.26
C GLY A 87 -12.44 14.47 -0.03
N TYR A 88 -12.87 13.82 -1.11
CA TYR A 88 -13.01 14.45 -2.43
C TYR A 88 -14.10 15.53 -2.48
N ALA A 89 -15.24 15.29 -1.82
CA ALA A 89 -16.39 16.19 -1.78
C ALA A 89 -16.01 17.61 -1.34
N LYS A 90 -15.06 17.74 -0.40
CA LYS A 90 -14.57 19.04 0.09
C LYS A 90 -13.94 19.89 -1.01
N HIS A 91 -13.32 19.25 -1.99
CA HIS A 91 -12.67 19.93 -3.11
C HIS A 91 -13.64 20.14 -4.28
N PHE A 92 -14.42 19.13 -4.63
CA PHE A 92 -15.35 19.21 -5.77
C PHE A 92 -16.51 20.17 -5.51
N TRP A 93 -17.13 20.11 -4.34
CA TRP A 93 -18.26 20.99 -4.00
C TRP A 93 -17.83 22.36 -3.45
N SER A 94 -16.52 22.66 -3.44
CA SER A 94 -16.02 24.00 -3.13
C SER A 94 -16.44 25.05 -4.16
N LYS A 95 -16.93 24.61 -5.32
CA LYS A 95 -17.41 25.44 -6.43
C LYS A 95 -18.83 25.01 -6.83
N PRO A 96 -19.68 25.96 -7.29
CA PRO A 96 -21.01 25.61 -7.82
C PRO A 96 -20.87 24.78 -9.09
N MET A 97 -21.88 23.95 -9.39
CA MET A 97 -21.83 23.03 -10.53
C MET A 97 -21.52 23.73 -11.87
N SER A 98 -22.01 24.96 -12.07
CA SER A 98 -21.75 25.76 -13.27
C SER A 98 -20.27 26.05 -13.51
N TYR A 99 -19.45 26.12 -12.45
CA TYR A 99 -18.00 26.33 -12.57
C TYR A 99 -17.33 25.19 -13.34
N TRP A 100 -17.70 23.94 -13.06
CA TRP A 100 -17.09 22.77 -13.68
C TRP A 100 -17.44 22.60 -15.17
N TYR A 101 -18.48 23.29 -15.64
CA TYR A 101 -18.87 23.37 -17.06
C TYR A 101 -18.34 24.63 -17.77
N SER A 102 -17.64 25.51 -17.04
CA SER A 102 -17.14 26.77 -17.59
C SER A 102 -15.71 26.65 -18.14
N ASP A 103 -15.34 27.59 -19.00
CA ASP A 103 -13.97 27.70 -19.53
C ASP A 103 -12.92 27.92 -18.42
N ASP A 104 -13.32 28.43 -17.25
CA ASP A 104 -12.45 28.66 -16.09
C ASP A 104 -12.00 27.35 -15.41
N CYS A 105 -12.66 26.23 -15.69
CA CYS A 105 -12.31 24.91 -15.16
C CYS A 105 -11.46 24.08 -16.14
N VAL A 106 -11.47 24.42 -17.43
CA VAL A 106 -10.67 23.69 -18.43
C VAL A 106 -9.22 24.14 -18.27
N ILE A 107 -8.41 23.29 -17.63
CA ILE A 107 -6.96 23.45 -17.56
C ILE A 107 -6.45 23.56 -19.00
N ARG A 108 -6.00 24.75 -19.42
CA ARG A 108 -5.15 24.93 -20.59
C ARG A 108 -3.70 24.64 -20.21
#